data_AF-A0A330LMV9-F1
#
_entry.id   AF-A0A330LMV9-F1
#
_cell.length_a   1.000
_cell.length_b   1.000
_cell.length_c   1.000
_cell.angle_alpha   90.00
_cell.angle_beta   90.00
_cell.angle_gamma   90.00
#
_symmetry.space_group_name_H-M   'P 1'
#
loop_
_entity.id
_entity.type
_entity.pdbx_description
1 polymer ?
#
loop_
_entity_poly.entity_id
_entity_poly.type
_entity_poly.pdbx_seq_one_letter_code
_entity_poly.pdbx_strand_id
1 'polypeptide(L)'
;MGPAQGNVSFAAEIIGIDVVDYVVNYQIPVAAALIVIAVLQVLVQKYFDVKSGHIASEHLHLAEDTQTENSDNKVPVIYSILPVIPLVLIFTFSKLMIDTVKMDVTTAMLISIVISLIFEFVRRDNAKEVVDSIQIFFDGMGRQFANVVTFIVAGQTFAQGLKSIGAIDVIVNAAEHAGFSPIMMTIVMVLIIMVSAILMGSGNTAFFSFANLVPDIAGKMGIAPVMMLLPMQFVAGMSRNISPIAPNMVAIAGVADVSPFDLAKRTAVPMMGGIIISIFVSILQF
;
A
#
# COMPACT_ATOMS: atom_id res chain seq x y z
N MET A 1 0.86 -5.12 0.34
CA MET A 1 0.77 -6.46 -0.26
C MET A 1 -0.61 -7.01 -0.01
N GLY A 2 -1.17 -7.70 -1.00
CA GLY A 2 -2.45 -8.39 -0.87
C GLY A 2 -3.55 -7.81 -1.79
N PRO A 3 -4.56 -8.64 -2.12
CA PRO A 3 -5.51 -8.37 -3.20
C PRO A 3 -6.51 -7.25 -2.88
N ALA A 4 -6.70 -6.91 -1.61
CA ALA A 4 -7.60 -5.85 -1.17
C ALA A 4 -6.99 -4.44 -1.24
N GLN A 5 -5.72 -4.30 -1.62
CA GLN A 5 -5.04 -3.00 -1.65
C GLN A 5 -5.23 -2.30 -3.00
N GLY A 6 -5.73 -1.06 -2.99
CA GLY A 6 -6.05 -0.33 -4.23
C GLY A 6 -4.87 -0.11 -5.19
N ASN A 7 -3.65 0.06 -4.69
CA ASN A 7 -2.44 0.14 -5.54
C ASN A 7 -2.11 -1.19 -6.23
N VAL A 8 -2.44 -2.32 -5.60
CA VAL A 8 -2.26 -3.66 -6.17
C VAL A 8 -3.30 -3.90 -7.26
N SER A 9 -4.57 -3.60 -6.97
CA SER A 9 -5.64 -3.71 -7.96
C SER A 9 -5.36 -2.80 -9.17
N PHE A 10 -4.87 -1.58 -8.94
CA PHE A 10 -4.52 -0.67 -10.02
C PHE A 10 -3.32 -1.13 -10.85
N ALA A 11 -2.28 -1.68 -10.21
CA ALA A 11 -1.13 -2.25 -10.93
C ALA A 11 -1.56 -3.44 -11.82
N ALA A 12 -2.43 -4.31 -11.30
CA ALA A 12 -2.99 -5.44 -12.02
C ALA A 12 -3.86 -4.99 -13.21
N GLU A 13 -4.68 -3.94 -13.03
CA GLU A 13 -5.50 -3.34 -14.09
C GLU A 13 -4.63 -2.77 -15.22
N ILE A 14 -3.54 -2.05 -14.90
CA ILE A 14 -2.63 -1.49 -15.90
C ILE A 14 -2.02 -2.56 -16.82
N ILE A 15 -1.73 -3.76 -16.28
CA ILE A 15 -1.15 -4.87 -17.04
C ILE A 15 -2.18 -5.89 -17.54
N GLY A 16 -3.46 -5.68 -17.24
CA GLY A 16 -4.57 -6.51 -17.73
C GLY A 16 -4.61 -7.93 -17.15
N ILE A 17 -4.17 -8.13 -15.89
CA ILE A 17 -4.25 -9.43 -15.22
C ILE A 17 -5.13 -9.39 -13.98
N ASP A 18 -5.57 -10.57 -13.52
CA ASP A 18 -6.33 -10.69 -12.29
C ASP A 18 -5.50 -10.30 -11.06
N VAL A 19 -6.12 -9.62 -10.09
CA VAL A 19 -5.44 -9.12 -8.88
C VAL A 19 -4.85 -10.26 -8.05
N VAL A 20 -5.53 -11.41 -7.97
CA VAL A 20 -5.04 -12.58 -7.24
C VAL A 20 -3.84 -13.18 -7.98
N ASP A 21 -3.94 -13.31 -9.30
CA ASP A 21 -2.82 -13.78 -10.14
C ASP A 21 -1.60 -12.85 -9.97
N TYR A 22 -1.81 -11.54 -9.89
CA TYR A 22 -0.74 -10.57 -9.63
C TYR A 22 -0.09 -10.76 -8.25
N VAL A 23 -0.90 -10.93 -7.20
CA VAL A 23 -0.40 -11.12 -5.84
C VAL A 23 0.41 -12.40 -5.73
N VAL A 24 -0.13 -13.52 -6.22
CA VAL A 24 0.48 -14.83 -6.05
C VAL A 24 1.76 -14.98 -6.87
N ASN A 25 1.72 -14.57 -8.14
CA ASN A 25 2.87 -14.75 -9.01
C ASN A 25 3.96 -13.70 -8.78
N TYR A 26 3.61 -12.45 -8.45
CA TYR A 26 4.59 -11.35 -8.37
C TYR A 26 4.83 -10.81 -6.96
N GLN A 27 3.81 -10.68 -6.11
CA GLN A 27 4.03 -10.07 -4.78
C GLN A 27 4.58 -11.04 -3.75
N ILE A 28 4.09 -12.27 -3.69
CA ILE A 28 4.51 -13.25 -2.67
C ILE A 28 6.04 -13.46 -2.66
N PRO A 29 6.73 -13.60 -3.81
CA PRO A 29 8.19 -13.74 -3.81
C PRO A 29 8.92 -12.56 -3.13
N VAL A 30 8.39 -11.34 -3.29
CA VAL A 30 8.95 -10.13 -2.69
C VAL A 30 8.69 -10.04 -1.17
N ALA A 31 7.85 -10.92 -0.61
CA ALA A 31 7.59 -10.97 0.84
C ALA A 31 8.84 -11.26 1.68
N ALA A 32 9.90 -11.82 1.09
CA ALA A 32 11.21 -11.95 1.73
C ALA A 32 11.75 -10.61 2.27
N ALA A 33 11.38 -9.48 1.65
CA ALA A 33 11.74 -8.14 2.13
C ALA A 33 11.17 -7.85 3.53
N LEU A 34 10.04 -8.46 3.92
CA LEU A 34 9.45 -8.28 5.25
C LEU A 34 10.34 -8.83 6.36
N ILE A 35 11.03 -9.94 6.11
CA ILE A 35 11.96 -10.55 7.08
C ILE A 35 13.13 -9.59 7.33
N VAL A 36 13.68 -9.01 6.26
CA VAL A 36 14.78 -8.04 6.37
C VAL A 36 14.32 -6.79 7.13
N ILE A 37 13.13 -6.28 6.82
CA ILE A 37 12.54 -5.15 7.55
C ILE A 37 12.40 -5.50 9.04
N ALA A 38 11.88 -6.69 9.37
CA ALA A 38 11.69 -7.11 10.75
C ALA A 38 13.01 -7.21 11.53
N VAL A 39 14.04 -7.79 10.92
CA VAL A 39 15.38 -7.87 11.53
C VAL A 39 15.98 -6.49 11.73
N LEU A 40 15.93 -5.63 10.70
CA LEU A 40 16.46 -4.27 10.79
C LEU A 40 15.69 -3.42 11.81
N GLN A 41 14.36 -3.59 11.90
CA GLN A 41 13.55 -2.95 12.93
C GLN A 41 14.08 -3.28 14.32
N VAL A 42 14.29 -4.56 14.65
CA VAL A 42 14.78 -4.97 15.97
C VAL A 42 16.16 -4.38 16.26
N LEU A 43 17.09 -4.41 15.30
CA LEU A 43 18.45 -3.93 15.50
C LEU A 43 18.52 -2.40 15.64
N VAL A 44 17.83 -1.69 14.75
CA VAL A 44 17.85 -0.22 14.71
C VAL A 44 17.12 0.36 15.91
N GLN A 45 15.95 -0.17 16.27
CA GLN A 45 15.21 0.32 17.45
C GLN A 45 16.04 0.11 18.71
N LYS A 46 16.63 -1.08 18.91
CA LYS A 46 17.52 -1.34 20.05
C LYS A 46 18.71 -0.37 20.11
N TYR A 47 19.32 -0.04 18.97
CA TYR A 47 20.40 0.93 18.90
C TYR A 47 19.95 2.35 19.29
N PHE A 48 18.80 2.80 18.77
CA PHE A 48 18.25 4.11 19.11
C PHE A 48 17.79 4.18 20.57
N ASP A 49 17.24 3.09 21.12
CA ASP A 49 16.79 3.04 22.51
C ASP A 49 17.97 3.11 23.49
N VAL A 50 19.08 2.41 23.21
CA VAL A 50 20.33 2.54 23.99
C VAL A 50 20.90 3.95 23.88
N LYS A 51 20.89 4.55 22.69
CA LYS A 51 21.41 5.91 22.47
C LYS A 51 20.56 6.99 23.15
N SER A 52 19.25 6.78 23.22
CA SER A 52 18.31 7.67 23.89
C SER A 52 18.28 7.48 25.41
N GLY A 53 19.03 6.51 25.96
CA GLY A 53 18.97 6.17 27.39
C GLY A 53 17.59 5.66 27.81
N HIS A 54 16.83 5.06 26.88
CA HIS A 54 15.43 4.71 27.09
C HIS A 54 15.31 3.61 28.14
N ILE A 55 14.79 3.95 29.32
CA ILE A 55 14.50 3.00 30.39
C ILE A 55 13.05 2.54 30.22
N ALA A 56 12.85 1.27 29.85
CA ALA A 56 11.53 0.69 29.57
C ALA A 56 10.51 0.82 30.74
N SER A 57 10.98 1.08 31.96
CA SER A 57 10.14 1.27 33.14
C SER A 57 9.53 2.67 33.27
N GLU A 58 10.08 3.69 32.62
CA GLU A 58 9.68 5.10 32.83
C GLU A 58 8.49 5.52 31.95
N HIS A 59 8.26 4.81 30.84
CA HIS A 59 7.18 5.10 29.87
C HIS A 59 5.95 4.19 30.04
N LEU A 60 5.90 3.39 31.13
CA LEU A 60 4.72 2.60 31.48
C LEU A 60 3.50 3.50 31.79
N HIS A 61 3.73 4.77 32.13
CA HIS A 61 2.71 5.75 32.48
C HIS A 61 1.91 6.32 31.29
N LEU A 62 2.36 6.11 30.04
CA LEU A 62 1.53 6.44 28.86
C LEU A 62 0.30 5.52 28.72
N ALA A 63 0.27 4.40 29.44
CA ALA A 63 -0.91 3.56 29.56
C ALA A 63 -1.93 4.08 30.60
N GLU A 64 -1.54 4.99 31.50
CA GLU A 64 -2.41 5.47 32.59
C GLU A 64 -3.13 6.79 32.26
N ASP A 65 -2.57 7.64 31.39
CA ASP A 65 -3.17 8.93 31.01
C ASP A 65 -4.05 8.86 29.75
N THR A 66 -4.44 7.65 29.35
CA THR A 66 -5.61 7.51 28.48
C THR A 66 -6.83 7.76 29.37
N GLN A 67 -7.18 9.04 29.58
CA GLN A 67 -8.58 9.41 29.78
C GLN A 67 -9.34 8.91 28.56
N THR A 68 -9.69 7.63 28.63
CA THR A 68 -10.58 6.95 27.73
C THR A 68 -11.89 7.65 27.98
N GLU A 69 -12.25 8.60 27.11
CA GLU A 69 -13.62 9.01 26.97
C GLU A 69 -14.45 7.72 26.93
N ASN A 70 -15.32 7.59 27.92
CA ASN A 70 -16.18 6.46 28.24
C ASN A 70 -16.51 5.58 27.01
N SER A 71 -15.81 4.47 26.85
CA SER A 71 -16.26 3.36 26.01
C SER A 71 -16.22 2.08 26.83
N ASP A 72 -17.11 2.03 27.82
CA ASP A 72 -17.49 0.82 28.58
C ASP A 72 -18.12 -0.29 27.69
N ASN A 73 -18.15 -0.07 26.36
CA ASN A 73 -18.55 -1.08 25.40
C ASN A 73 -17.33 -1.93 25.00
N LYS A 74 -17.13 -3.04 25.74
CA LYS A 74 -16.31 -4.16 25.24
C LYS A 74 -16.81 -4.55 23.85
N VAL A 75 -16.03 -4.23 22.82
CA VAL A 75 -16.32 -4.66 21.45
C VAL A 75 -16.23 -6.20 21.44
N PRO A 76 -17.28 -6.92 21.04
CA PRO A 76 -17.29 -8.36 21.09
C PRO A 76 -16.24 -8.94 20.14
N VAL A 77 -15.42 -9.85 20.66
CA VAL A 77 -14.28 -10.49 19.96
C VAL A 77 -14.68 -11.14 18.64
N ILE A 78 -15.95 -11.53 18.49
CA ILE A 78 -16.49 -12.09 17.25
C ILE A 78 -16.34 -11.14 16.04
N TYR A 79 -16.28 -9.81 16.24
CA TYR A 79 -16.12 -8.84 15.14
C TYR A 79 -14.72 -8.87 14.52
N SER A 80 -13.73 -9.43 15.20
CA SER A 80 -12.35 -9.55 14.69
C SER A 80 -12.26 -10.46 13.45
N ILE A 81 -13.27 -11.30 13.18
CA ILE A 81 -13.29 -12.15 11.99
C ILE A 81 -13.74 -11.38 10.73
N LEU A 82 -14.55 -10.33 10.87
CA LEU A 82 -15.19 -9.64 9.74
C LEU A 82 -14.18 -9.12 8.71
N PRO A 83 -13.04 -8.51 9.09
CA PRO A 83 -12.03 -8.07 8.12
C PRO A 83 -11.32 -9.22 7.38
N VAL A 84 -11.38 -10.44 7.91
CA VAL A 84 -10.74 -11.64 7.34
C VAL A 84 -11.63 -12.31 6.30
N ILE A 85 -12.95 -12.17 6.40
CA ILE A 85 -13.94 -12.79 5.51
C ILE A 85 -13.66 -12.50 4.02
N PRO A 86 -13.42 -11.24 3.57
CA PRO A 86 -13.16 -10.99 2.16
C PRO A 86 -11.93 -11.74 1.65
N LEU A 87 -10.88 -11.83 2.48
CA LEU A 87 -9.65 -12.52 2.13
C LEU A 87 -9.89 -14.03 1.95
N VAL A 88 -10.59 -14.65 2.90
CA VAL A 88 -10.94 -16.09 2.83
C VAL A 88 -11.76 -16.38 1.59
N LEU A 89 -12.75 -15.55 1.28
CA LEU A 89 -13.59 -15.72 0.10
C LEU A 89 -12.78 -15.57 -1.20
N ILE A 90 -11.94 -14.54 -1.30
CA ILE A 90 -11.09 -14.32 -2.49
C ILE A 90 -10.16 -15.51 -2.72
N PHE A 91 -9.48 -16.01 -1.68
CA PHE A 91 -8.54 -17.13 -1.86
C PHE A 91 -9.25 -18.47 -2.10
N THR A 92 -10.37 -18.73 -1.43
CA THR A 92 -11.13 -20.00 -1.57
C THR A 92 -11.78 -20.13 -2.95
N PHE A 93 -12.35 -19.03 -3.47
CA PHE A 93 -13.02 -18.98 -4.77
C PHE A 93 -12.16 -18.31 -5.85
N SER A 94 -10.84 -18.29 -5.67
CA SER A 94 -9.91 -17.92 -6.74
C SER A 94 -9.74 -19.09 -7.71
N LYS A 95 -9.25 -18.78 -8.92
CA LYS A 95 -8.80 -19.76 -9.92
C LYS A 95 -7.78 -20.79 -9.37
N LEU A 96 -7.21 -20.57 -8.20
CA LEU A 96 -6.18 -21.45 -7.62
C LEU A 96 -6.78 -22.64 -6.85
N MET A 97 -8.07 -22.60 -6.49
CA MET A 97 -8.74 -23.66 -5.70
C MET A 97 -10.00 -24.21 -6.38
N ILE A 98 -10.82 -23.36 -7.03
CA ILE A 98 -12.07 -23.80 -7.68
C ILE A 98 -12.22 -23.08 -9.02
N ASP A 99 -12.00 -23.79 -10.14
CA ASP A 99 -12.10 -23.23 -11.50
C ASP A 99 -13.52 -22.83 -11.92
N THR A 100 -14.54 -23.34 -11.22
CA THR A 100 -15.95 -23.23 -11.64
C THR A 100 -16.58 -21.88 -11.28
N VAL A 101 -16.07 -21.15 -10.29
CA VAL A 101 -16.61 -19.85 -9.86
C VAL A 101 -15.48 -18.85 -9.76
N LYS A 102 -15.46 -17.85 -10.65
CA LYS A 102 -14.53 -16.71 -10.55
C LYS A 102 -15.12 -15.68 -9.62
N MET A 103 -14.56 -15.56 -8.42
CA MET A 103 -14.95 -14.53 -7.48
C MET A 103 -13.98 -13.36 -7.58
N ASP A 104 -14.47 -12.20 -8.04
CA ASP A 104 -13.69 -10.99 -8.09
C ASP A 104 -13.60 -10.32 -6.70
N VAL A 105 -12.61 -9.45 -6.53
CA VAL A 105 -12.37 -8.73 -5.27
C VAL A 105 -13.61 -7.91 -4.88
N THR A 106 -14.32 -7.32 -5.85
CA THR A 106 -15.52 -6.50 -5.60
C THR A 106 -16.64 -7.34 -5.00
N THR A 107 -16.97 -8.48 -5.60
CA THR A 107 -18.01 -9.38 -5.09
C THR A 107 -17.68 -9.87 -3.67
N ALA A 108 -16.41 -10.16 -3.38
CA ALA A 108 -15.98 -10.56 -2.04
C ALA A 108 -16.20 -9.48 -0.98
N MET A 109 -15.90 -8.22 -1.32
CA MET A 109 -16.15 -7.10 -0.43
C MET A 109 -17.65 -6.86 -0.22
N LEU A 110 -18.47 -6.95 -1.28
CA LEU A 110 -19.93 -6.82 -1.17
C LEU A 110 -20.56 -7.90 -0.29
N ILE A 111 -20.17 -9.16 -0.46
CA ILE A 111 -20.65 -10.26 0.40
C ILE A 111 -20.25 -10.03 1.87
N SER A 112 -19.03 -9.55 2.09
CA SER A 112 -18.52 -9.30 3.44
C SER A 112 -19.26 -8.15 4.13
N ILE A 113 -19.74 -7.16 3.39
CA ILE A 113 -20.62 -6.10 3.92
C ILE A 113 -21.96 -6.70 4.33
N VAL A 114 -22.57 -7.53 3.49
CA VAL A 114 -23.83 -8.20 3.84
C VAL A 114 -23.69 -9.03 5.11
N ILE A 115 -22.60 -9.80 5.24
CA ILE A 115 -22.32 -10.58 6.45
C ILE A 115 -22.11 -9.65 7.66
N SER A 116 -21.38 -8.55 7.50
CA SER A 116 -21.17 -7.57 8.57
C SER A 116 -22.49 -6.95 9.05
N LEU A 117 -23.42 -6.68 8.14
CA LEU A 117 -24.74 -6.16 8.47
C LEU A 117 -25.60 -7.19 9.21
N ILE A 118 -25.51 -8.47 8.86
CA ILE A 118 -26.19 -9.54 9.59
C ILE A 118 -25.66 -9.61 11.04
N PHE A 119 -24.34 -9.51 11.23
CA PHE A 119 -23.74 -9.49 12.57
C PHE A 119 -24.20 -8.28 13.38
N GLU A 120 -24.23 -7.10 12.75
CA GLU A 120 -24.71 -5.88 13.42
C GLU A 120 -26.20 -5.96 13.76
N PHE A 121 -27.01 -6.56 12.88
CA PHE A 121 -28.44 -6.77 13.10
C PHE A 121 -28.69 -7.70 14.30
N VAL A 122 -28.00 -8.85 14.35
CA VAL A 122 -28.11 -9.80 15.46
C VAL A 122 -27.67 -9.17 16.80
N ARG A 123 -26.71 -8.25 16.78
CA ARG A 123 -26.21 -7.59 17.99
C ARG A 123 -27.12 -6.48 18.49
N ARG A 124 -27.58 -5.59 17.59
CA ARG A 124 -28.33 -4.38 17.98
C ARG A 124 -29.83 -4.59 18.05
N ASP A 125 -30.35 -5.62 17.36
CA ASP A 125 -31.78 -5.91 17.20
C ASP A 125 -32.60 -4.70 16.70
N ASN A 126 -31.92 -3.70 16.12
CA ASN A 126 -32.49 -2.46 15.62
C ASN A 126 -32.13 -2.30 14.14
N ALA A 127 -33.07 -2.66 13.28
CA ALA A 127 -32.91 -2.58 11.83
C ALA A 127 -32.53 -1.17 11.35
N LYS A 128 -33.03 -0.12 12.02
CA LYS A 128 -32.79 1.26 11.61
C LYS A 128 -31.33 1.67 11.81
N GLU A 129 -30.78 1.39 12.99
CA GLU A 129 -29.37 1.68 13.29
C GLU A 129 -28.41 0.91 12.39
N VAL A 130 -28.77 -0.33 12.03
CA VAL A 130 -27.95 -1.16 11.13
C VAL A 130 -27.95 -0.58 9.72
N VAL A 131 -29.10 -0.13 9.22
CA VAL A 131 -29.17 0.53 7.91
C VAL A 131 -28.42 1.86 7.93
N ASP A 132 -28.51 2.64 9.00
CA ASP A 132 -27.75 3.89 9.15
C ASP A 132 -26.23 3.63 9.12
N SER A 133 -25.76 2.49 9.66
CA SER A 133 -24.34 2.11 9.61
C SER A 133 -23.80 1.89 8.19
N ILE A 134 -24.66 1.56 7.22
CA ILE A 134 -24.28 1.41 5.81
C ILE A 134 -23.81 2.75 5.22
N GLN A 135 -24.31 3.89 5.73
CA GLN A 135 -23.86 5.20 5.27
C GLN A 135 -22.36 5.39 5.48
N ILE A 136 -21.80 4.86 6.57
CA ILE A 136 -20.35 4.90 6.84
C ILE A 136 -19.56 4.20 5.72
N PHE A 137 -20.08 3.07 5.23
CA PHE A 137 -19.47 2.34 4.11
C PHE A 137 -19.50 3.18 2.82
N PHE A 138 -20.65 3.76 2.47
CA PHE A 138 -20.78 4.59 1.27
C PHE A 138 -19.97 5.89 1.36
N ASP A 139 -19.90 6.53 2.51
CA ASP A 139 -19.05 7.70 2.75
C ASP A 139 -17.57 7.36 2.57
N GLY A 140 -17.14 6.21 3.10
CA GLY A 140 -15.80 5.68 2.89
C GLY A 140 -15.49 5.44 1.41
N MET A 141 -16.44 4.82 0.69
CA MET A 141 -16.33 4.60 -0.75
C MET A 141 -16.25 5.92 -1.53
N GLY A 142 -17.10 6.90 -1.20
CA GLY A 142 -17.11 8.22 -1.85
C GLY A 142 -15.79 8.96 -1.68
N ARG A 143 -15.20 8.93 -0.47
CA ARG A 143 -13.88 9.51 -0.21
C ARG A 143 -12.78 8.82 -1.02
N GLN A 144 -12.79 7.48 -1.09
CA GLN A 144 -11.81 6.74 -1.88
C GLN A 144 -11.98 6.97 -3.37
N PHE A 145 -13.22 7.01 -3.87
CA PHE A 145 -13.51 7.36 -5.25
C PHE A 145 -12.95 8.73 -5.59
N ALA A 146 -13.27 9.76 -4.79
CA ALA A 146 -12.77 11.12 -5.02
C ALA A 146 -11.24 11.18 -5.04
N ASN A 147 -10.56 10.52 -4.09
CA ASN A 147 -9.10 10.57 -4.03
C ASN A 147 -8.44 9.75 -5.15
N VAL A 148 -8.78 8.47 -5.28
CA VAL A 148 -8.11 7.54 -6.19
C VAL A 148 -8.42 7.88 -7.65
N VAL A 149 -9.69 8.08 -8.00
CA VAL A 149 -10.09 8.34 -9.40
C VAL A 149 -9.52 9.67 -9.88
N THR A 150 -9.54 10.72 -9.04
CA THR A 150 -8.94 12.01 -9.43
C THR A 150 -7.45 11.87 -9.75
N PHE A 151 -6.68 11.12 -8.95
CA PHE A 151 -5.26 10.88 -9.24
C PHE A 151 -5.04 10.02 -10.48
N ILE A 152 -5.88 9.00 -10.71
CA ILE A 152 -5.79 8.18 -11.92
C ILE A 152 -6.06 9.04 -13.15
N VAL A 153 -7.15 9.81 -13.17
CA VAL A 153 -7.53 10.67 -14.30
C VAL A 153 -6.47 11.75 -14.54
N ALA A 154 -5.95 12.38 -13.48
CA ALA A 154 -4.86 13.35 -13.59
C ALA A 154 -3.58 12.70 -14.14
N GLY A 155 -3.20 11.51 -13.63
CA GLY A 155 -2.04 10.76 -14.11
C GLY A 155 -2.17 10.30 -15.55
N GLN A 156 -3.36 9.84 -15.97
CA GLN A 156 -3.65 9.48 -17.36
C GLN A 156 -3.61 10.69 -18.28
N THR A 157 -4.18 11.82 -17.85
CA THR A 157 -4.15 13.07 -18.62
C THR A 157 -2.71 13.56 -18.77
N PHE A 158 -1.91 13.49 -17.71
CA PHE A 158 -0.49 13.80 -17.73
C PHE A 158 0.29 12.87 -18.68
N ALA A 159 0.08 11.56 -18.58
CA ALA A 159 0.70 10.57 -19.45
C ALA A 159 0.36 10.78 -20.93
N GLN A 160 -0.93 11.01 -21.21
CA GLN A 160 -1.40 11.30 -22.57
C GLN A 160 -0.83 12.62 -23.09
N GLY A 161 -0.67 13.63 -22.23
CA GLY A 161 0.00 14.88 -22.57
C GLY A 161 1.45 14.65 -22.98
N LEU A 162 2.22 13.92 -22.17
CA LEU A 162 3.63 13.58 -22.45
C LEU A 162 3.77 12.76 -23.75
N LYS A 163 2.84 11.83 -23.98
CA LYS A 163 2.79 11.03 -25.22
C LYS A 163 2.51 11.90 -26.43
N SER A 164 1.53 12.81 -26.33
CA SER A 164 1.11 13.67 -27.44
C SER A 164 2.21 14.64 -27.90
N ILE A 165 3.06 15.10 -26.98
CA ILE A 165 4.21 15.97 -27.30
C ILE A 165 5.47 15.17 -27.68
N GLY A 166 5.42 13.83 -27.69
CA GLY A 166 6.58 12.97 -27.96
C GLY A 166 7.65 12.97 -26.88
N ALA A 167 7.38 13.49 -25.68
CA ALA A 167 8.37 13.56 -24.59
C ALA A 167 8.80 12.17 -24.12
N ILE A 168 7.89 11.19 -24.11
CA ILE A 168 8.23 9.80 -23.74
C ILE A 168 9.26 9.24 -24.72
N ASP A 169 9.12 9.49 -26.03
CA ASP A 169 10.11 9.06 -27.04
C ASP A 169 11.47 9.70 -26.79
N VAL A 170 11.50 11.01 -26.53
CA VAL A 170 12.74 11.73 -26.25
C VAL A 170 13.44 11.18 -25.01
N ILE A 171 12.69 10.94 -23.92
CA ILE A 171 13.26 10.42 -22.67
C ILE A 171 13.81 9.00 -22.85
N VAL A 172 13.06 8.11 -23.51
CA VAL A 172 13.51 6.73 -23.72
C VAL A 172 14.71 6.69 -24.66
N ASN A 173 14.67 7.41 -25.79
CA ASN A 173 15.80 7.47 -26.71
C ASN A 173 17.04 8.07 -26.04
N ALA A 174 16.89 9.14 -25.25
CA ALA A 174 18.01 9.74 -24.52
C ALA A 174 18.61 8.75 -23.50
N ALA A 175 17.77 7.98 -22.81
CA ALA A 175 18.22 6.95 -21.89
C ALA A 175 18.96 5.81 -22.62
N GLU A 176 18.43 5.33 -23.74
CA GLU A 176 19.09 4.31 -24.56
C GLU A 176 20.45 4.78 -25.08
N HIS A 177 20.54 6.02 -25.58
CA HIS A 177 21.81 6.61 -26.03
C HIS A 177 22.80 6.84 -24.87
N ALA A 178 22.30 7.10 -23.65
CA ALA A 178 23.11 7.16 -22.44
C ALA A 178 23.54 5.77 -21.93
N GLY A 179 23.11 4.68 -22.59
CA GLY A 179 23.44 3.30 -22.22
C GLY A 179 22.61 2.77 -21.05
N PHE A 180 21.45 3.37 -20.75
CA PHE A 180 20.60 2.90 -19.66
C PHE A 180 19.90 1.60 -20.07
N SER A 181 20.17 0.53 -19.31
CA SER A 181 19.43 -0.71 -19.45
C SER A 181 17.98 -0.56 -18.92
N PRO A 182 17.05 -1.46 -19.31
CA PRO A 182 15.71 -1.51 -18.73
C PRO A 182 15.69 -1.57 -17.19
N ILE A 183 16.70 -2.23 -16.61
CA ILE A 183 16.90 -2.27 -15.15
C ILE A 183 17.23 -0.89 -14.60
N MET A 184 18.12 -0.12 -15.25
CA MET A 184 18.45 1.23 -14.81
C MET A 184 17.26 2.18 -14.91
N MET A 185 16.45 2.06 -15.97
CA MET A 185 15.20 2.84 -16.10
C MET A 185 14.18 2.47 -15.03
N THR A 186 14.10 1.18 -14.65
CA THR A 186 13.29 0.75 -13.51
C THR A 186 13.74 1.43 -12.22
N ILE A 187 15.05 1.47 -11.96
CA ILE A 187 15.61 2.15 -10.78
C ILE A 187 15.29 3.65 -10.80
N VAL A 188 15.40 4.32 -11.94
CA VAL A 188 15.03 5.75 -12.08
C VAL A 188 13.56 5.97 -11.73
N MET A 189 12.65 5.15 -12.27
CA MET A 189 11.22 5.26 -11.95
C MET A 189 10.94 5.00 -10.47
N VAL A 190 11.62 4.01 -9.88
CA VAL A 190 11.54 3.73 -8.46
C VAL A 190 12.01 4.91 -7.61
N LEU A 191 13.11 5.59 -7.99
CA LEU A 191 13.60 6.78 -7.29
C LEU A 191 12.61 7.95 -7.39
N ILE A 192 12.01 8.17 -8.57
CA ILE A 192 10.95 9.18 -8.75
C ILE A 192 9.80 8.90 -7.78
N ILE A 193 9.30 7.66 -7.75
CA ILE A 193 8.23 7.25 -6.84
C ILE A 193 8.63 7.41 -5.38
N MET A 194 9.85 7.03 -5.00
CA MET A 194 10.35 7.18 -3.63
C MET A 194 10.32 8.62 -3.17
N VAL A 195 10.90 9.53 -3.97
CA VAL A 195 10.97 10.96 -3.66
C VAL A 195 9.56 11.54 -3.59
N SER A 196 8.72 11.27 -4.58
CA SER A 196 7.32 11.72 -4.58
C SER A 196 6.54 11.19 -3.38
N ALA A 197 6.66 9.90 -3.05
CA ALA A 197 5.96 9.31 -1.91
C ALA A 197 6.38 9.94 -0.57
N ILE A 198 7.66 10.27 -0.40
CA ILE A 198 8.16 10.97 0.79
C ILE A 198 7.60 12.39 0.85
N LEU A 199 7.68 13.14 -0.25
CA LEU A 199 7.25 14.54 -0.33
C LEU A 199 5.73 14.73 -0.27
N MET A 200 4.97 13.74 -0.70
CA MET A 200 3.50 13.79 -0.71
C MET A 200 2.90 13.18 0.57
N GLY A 201 3.70 12.50 1.40
CA GLY A 201 3.21 11.75 2.57
C GLY A 201 2.28 10.59 2.22
N SER A 202 2.20 10.20 0.94
CA SER A 202 1.29 9.19 0.42
C SER A 202 1.94 8.41 -0.73
N GLY A 203 2.26 7.15 -0.45
CA GLY A 203 2.75 6.21 -1.45
C GLY A 203 1.77 5.96 -2.59
N ASN A 204 0.49 5.76 -2.26
CA ASN A 204 -0.54 5.49 -3.25
C ASN A 204 -0.72 6.66 -4.21
N THR A 205 -0.67 7.90 -3.71
CA THR A 205 -0.79 9.07 -4.56
C THR A 205 0.36 9.14 -5.57
N ALA A 206 1.61 8.99 -5.12
CA ALA A 206 2.76 8.94 -6.01
C ALA A 206 2.64 7.82 -7.06
N PHE A 207 2.23 6.61 -6.62
CA PHE A 207 2.06 5.48 -7.54
C PHE A 207 0.96 5.74 -8.58
N PHE A 208 -0.23 6.21 -8.18
CA PHE A 208 -1.33 6.48 -9.10
C PHE A 208 -1.01 7.56 -10.14
N SER A 209 -0.22 8.57 -9.76
CA SER A 209 0.16 9.66 -10.67
C SER A 209 1.10 9.20 -11.79
N PHE A 210 2.02 8.28 -11.52
CA PHE A 210 3.09 7.93 -12.47
C PHE A 210 2.96 6.53 -13.07
N ALA A 211 2.20 5.60 -12.47
CA ALA A 211 2.10 4.22 -12.96
C ALA A 211 1.52 4.13 -14.38
N ASN A 212 0.66 5.06 -14.79
CA ASN A 212 0.10 5.12 -16.15
C ASN A 212 1.15 5.38 -17.25
N LEU A 213 2.34 5.92 -16.90
CA LEU A 213 3.43 6.11 -17.86
C LEU A 213 4.19 4.82 -18.15
N VAL A 214 4.12 3.86 -17.24
CA VAL A 214 4.96 2.66 -17.25
C VAL A 214 4.71 1.78 -18.46
N PRO A 215 3.46 1.52 -18.92
CA PRO A 215 3.24 0.71 -20.12
C PRO A 215 3.91 1.28 -21.37
N ASP A 216 3.84 2.60 -21.59
CA ASP A 216 4.44 3.25 -22.75
C ASP A 216 5.98 3.21 -22.67
N ILE A 217 6.57 3.40 -21.48
CA ILE A 217 8.02 3.32 -21.27
C ILE A 217 8.50 1.87 -21.46
N ALA A 218 7.86 0.93 -20.79
CA ALA A 218 8.23 -0.49 -20.81
C ALA A 218 8.11 -1.07 -22.23
N GLY A 219 7.05 -0.72 -22.97
CA GLY A 219 6.85 -1.14 -24.35
C GLY A 219 7.97 -0.67 -25.28
N LYS A 220 8.46 0.56 -25.13
CA LYS A 220 9.58 1.07 -25.92
C LYS A 220 10.90 0.38 -25.59
N MET A 221 11.10 0.03 -24.32
CA MET A 221 12.27 -0.69 -23.85
C MET A 221 12.20 -2.21 -24.09
N GLY A 222 11.12 -2.71 -24.69
CA GLY A 222 10.94 -4.14 -24.99
C GLY A 222 10.78 -5.02 -23.74
N ILE A 223 10.30 -4.47 -22.63
CA ILE A 223 10.12 -5.19 -21.37
C ILE A 223 8.66 -5.26 -20.93
N ALA A 224 8.33 -6.27 -20.12
CA ALA A 224 7.01 -6.38 -19.53
C ALA A 224 6.79 -5.24 -18.49
N PRO A 225 5.67 -4.50 -18.53
CA PRO A 225 5.42 -3.39 -17.60
C PRO A 225 5.46 -3.78 -16.12
N VAL A 226 5.12 -5.04 -15.81
CA VAL A 226 5.17 -5.59 -14.45
C VAL A 226 6.57 -5.51 -13.82
N MET A 227 7.64 -5.59 -14.63
CA MET A 227 9.02 -5.47 -14.15
C MET A 227 9.30 -4.11 -13.50
N MET A 228 8.61 -3.06 -13.96
CA MET A 228 8.73 -1.71 -13.44
C MET A 228 7.68 -1.43 -12.36
N LEU A 229 6.42 -1.83 -12.60
CA LEU A 229 5.31 -1.57 -11.69
C LEU A 229 5.49 -2.22 -10.32
N LEU A 230 5.99 -3.46 -10.28
CA LEU A 230 6.16 -4.21 -9.05
C LEU A 230 7.09 -3.49 -8.05
N PRO A 231 8.36 -3.17 -8.39
CA PRO A 231 9.24 -2.45 -7.47
C PRO A 231 8.74 -1.03 -7.19
N MET A 232 8.14 -0.33 -8.16
CA MET A 232 7.52 0.98 -7.93
C MET A 232 6.43 0.92 -6.86
N GLN A 233 5.59 -0.10 -6.89
CA GLN A 233 4.49 -0.28 -5.95
C GLN A 233 4.99 -0.59 -4.53
N PHE A 234 6.05 -1.38 -4.39
CA PHE A 234 6.68 -1.65 -3.09
C PHE A 234 7.33 -0.41 -2.50
N VAL A 235 8.12 0.29 -3.29
CA VAL A 235 8.79 1.52 -2.86
C VAL A 235 7.77 2.58 -2.48
N ALA A 236 6.70 2.78 -3.25
CA ALA A 236 5.61 3.68 -2.88
C ALA A 236 5.10 3.41 -1.45
N GLY A 237 4.82 2.15 -1.13
CA GLY A 237 4.35 1.75 0.20
C GLY A 237 5.38 1.98 1.31
N MET A 238 6.64 1.61 1.08
CA MET A 238 7.71 1.71 2.09
C MET A 238 8.18 3.14 2.32
N SER A 239 8.31 3.94 1.26
CA SER A 239 8.76 5.35 1.33
C SER A 239 7.79 6.25 2.10
N ARG A 240 6.48 5.92 2.08
CA ARG A 240 5.49 6.58 2.95
C ARG A 240 5.86 6.47 4.43
N ASN A 241 6.43 5.35 4.86
CA ASN A 241 6.79 5.10 6.26
C ASN A 241 8.08 5.81 6.70
N ILE A 242 8.72 6.58 5.81
CA ILE A 242 9.88 7.44 6.10
C ILE A 242 9.48 8.92 6.01
N SER A 243 8.23 9.22 5.64
CA SER A 243 7.77 10.60 5.48
C SER A 243 7.26 11.17 6.82
N PRO A 244 7.83 12.29 7.31
CA PRO A 244 7.41 12.92 8.56
C PRO A 244 6.05 13.61 8.46
N ILE A 245 5.58 13.86 7.23
CA ILE A 245 4.28 14.50 6.95
C ILE A 245 3.18 13.49 6.63
N ALA A 246 3.50 12.18 6.59
CA ALA A 246 2.51 11.17 6.31
C ALA A 246 1.50 11.07 7.46
N PRO A 247 0.18 11.00 7.19
CA PRO A 247 -0.84 10.99 8.24
C PRO A 247 -0.69 9.86 9.26
N ASN A 248 -0.21 8.69 8.84
CA ASN A 248 0.07 7.57 9.75
C ASN A 248 1.28 7.86 10.67
N MET A 249 2.31 8.51 10.14
CA MET A 249 3.48 8.94 10.92
C MET A 249 3.08 9.98 11.97
N VAL A 250 2.31 11.00 11.57
CA VAL A 250 1.83 12.07 12.46
C VAL A 250 0.94 11.51 13.56
N ALA A 251 0.02 10.59 13.22
CA ALA A 251 -0.87 9.96 14.20
C ALA A 251 -0.10 9.14 15.24
N ILE A 252 0.84 8.28 14.80
CA ILE A 252 1.63 7.45 15.72
C ILE A 252 2.56 8.31 16.58
N ALA A 253 3.17 9.34 16.00
CA ALA A 253 4.01 10.29 16.72
C ALA A 253 3.23 11.04 17.80
N GLY A 254 1.96 11.41 17.52
CA GLY A 254 1.07 12.03 18.51
C GLY A 254 0.69 11.10 19.67
N VAL A 255 0.45 9.81 19.40
CA VAL A 255 0.18 8.82 20.47
C VAL A 255 1.43 8.53 21.31
N ALA A 256 2.61 8.53 20.68
CA ALA A 256 3.88 8.27 21.34
C ALA A 256 4.51 9.51 21.99
N ASP A 257 3.86 10.68 21.90
CA ASP A 257 4.37 11.99 22.35
C ASP A 257 5.80 12.29 21.87
N VAL A 258 6.08 11.99 20.59
CA VAL A 258 7.39 12.25 19.96
C VAL A 258 7.23 13.07 18.69
N SER A 259 8.32 13.70 18.25
CA SER A 259 8.36 14.38 16.95
C SER A 259 8.16 13.39 15.79
N PRO A 260 7.27 13.68 14.81
CA PRO A 260 7.15 12.88 13.58
C PRO A 260 8.47 12.77 12.81
N PHE A 261 9.34 13.78 12.90
CA PHE A 261 10.66 13.75 12.28
C PHE A 261 11.59 12.75 12.95
N ASP A 262 11.51 12.59 14.26
CA ASP A 262 12.38 11.65 14.98
C ASP A 262 11.89 10.21 14.80
N LEU A 263 10.56 10.01 14.76
CA LEU A 263 10.00 8.72 14.38
C LEU A 263 10.37 8.33 12.94
N ALA A 264 10.27 9.26 11.98
CA ALA A 264 10.67 9.04 10.60
C ALA A 264 12.17 8.68 10.47
N LYS A 265 13.06 9.31 11.23
CA LYS A 265 14.50 8.95 11.27
C LYS A 265 14.72 7.53 11.80
N ARG A 266 13.97 7.13 12.85
CA ARG A 266 14.04 5.78 13.43
C ARG A 266 13.57 4.71 12.44
N THR A 267 12.54 4.99 11.65
CA THR A 267 12.01 4.05 10.64
C THR A 267 12.76 4.08 9.31
N ALA A 268 13.55 5.13 9.02
CA ALA A 268 14.26 5.29 7.76
C ALA A 268 15.17 4.09 7.43
N VAL A 269 16.02 3.65 8.37
CA VAL A 269 17.00 2.58 8.10
C VAL A 269 16.32 1.24 7.79
N PRO A 270 15.35 0.74 8.59
CA PRO A 270 14.64 -0.49 8.25
C PRO A 270 13.88 -0.42 6.93
N MET A 271 13.23 0.72 6.64
CA MET A 271 12.48 0.89 5.40
C MET A 271 13.40 0.98 4.19
N MET A 272 14.56 1.63 4.28
CA MET A 272 15.55 1.66 3.19
C MET A 272 16.12 0.27 2.92
N GLY A 273 16.40 -0.53 3.95
CA GLY A 273 16.81 -1.93 3.77
C GLY A 273 15.72 -2.77 3.08
N GLY A 274 14.46 -2.56 3.47
CA GLY A 274 13.30 -3.16 2.80
C GLY A 274 13.17 -2.76 1.33
N ILE A 275 13.37 -1.47 1.03
CA ILE A 275 13.35 -0.94 -0.35
C ILE A 275 14.44 -1.61 -1.19
N ILE A 276 15.68 -1.68 -0.70
CA ILE A 276 16.79 -2.27 -1.45
C ILE A 276 16.51 -3.75 -1.76
N ILE A 277 16.06 -4.52 -0.76
CA ILE A 277 15.78 -5.96 -0.96
C ILE A 277 14.55 -6.17 -1.82
N SER A 278 13.49 -5.38 -1.65
CA SER A 278 12.30 -5.51 -2.50
C SER A 278 12.61 -5.19 -3.96
N ILE A 279 13.42 -4.17 -4.25
CA ILE A 279 13.91 -3.88 -5.60
C ILE A 279 14.76 -5.03 -6.12
N PHE A 280 15.72 -5.52 -5.33
CA PHE A 280 16.62 -6.59 -5.73
C PHE A 280 15.87 -7.88 -6.08
N VAL A 281 14.95 -8.32 -5.21
CA VAL A 281 14.12 -9.50 -5.45
C VAL A 281 13.18 -9.29 -6.63
N SER A 282 12.58 -8.10 -6.75
CA SER A 282 11.69 -7.78 -7.88
C SER A 282 12.43 -7.83 -9.22
N ILE A 283 13.69 -7.37 -9.27
CA ILE A 283 14.50 -7.41 -10.50
C ILE A 283 14.94 -8.85 -10.81
N LEU A 284 15.40 -9.61 -9.82
CA LEU A 284 15.85 -11.01 -10.02
C LEU A 284 14.73 -11.96 -10.46
N GLN A 285 13.48 -11.58 -10.23
CA GLN A 285 12.32 -12.39 -10.60
C GLN A 285 12.08 -12.41 -12.12
N PHE A 286 12.73 -11.53 -12.88
CA PHE A 286 12.58 -11.41 -14.33
C PHE A 286 13.93 -11.46 -15.05
#